data_AF-A0A7M2H4I7-F1
#
_entry.id   AF-A0A7M2H4I7-F1
#
_cell.length_a   1.000
_cell.length_b   1.000
_cell.length_c   1.000
_cell.angle_alpha   90.00
_cell.angle_beta   90.00
_cell.angle_gamma   90.00
#
_symmetry.space_group_name_H-M   'P 1'
#
loop_
_entity.id
_entity.type
_entity.pdbx_description
1 polymer ?
#
loop_
_entity_poly.entity_id
_entity_poly.type
_entity_poly.pdbx_seq_one_letter_code
_entity_poly.pdbx_strand_id
1 'polypeptide(L)'
;MAFIHIIYAGTRIILSRKPYLSWREIQEEFCDYTASLGPWSEVEVTEFLSDEYRMLMPSAATQVSAFIDSAAVIKELSFVDKSGQEGPLDCGHSVSVVPPVT
;
A
#
# COMPACT_ATOMS: atom_id res chain seq x y z
N MET A 1 -9.99 -11.08 13.54
CA MET A 1 -10.10 -9.68 13.07
C MET A 1 -8.77 -9.30 12.47
N ALA A 2 -8.74 -8.88 11.21
CA ALA A 2 -7.51 -8.45 10.55
C ALA A 2 -7.40 -6.93 10.62
N PHE A 3 -6.20 -6.44 10.93
CA PHE A 3 -5.89 -5.02 10.89
C PHE A 3 -5.16 -4.70 9.59
N ILE A 4 -5.53 -3.59 8.95
CA ILE A 4 -5.03 -3.19 7.64
C ILE A 4 -4.41 -1.81 7.74
N HIS A 5 -3.21 -1.67 7.17
CA HIS A 5 -2.60 -0.40 6.85
C HIS A 5 -3.01 0.01 5.43
N ILE A 6 -3.37 1.29 5.27
CA ILE A 6 -3.47 1.93 3.96
C ILE A 6 -2.16 2.67 3.75
N ILE A 7 -1.41 2.32 2.71
CA ILE A 7 -0.09 2.85 2.41
C ILE A 7 -0.18 3.64 1.11
N TYR A 8 0.25 4.89 1.17
CA TYR A 8 0.40 5.78 0.02
C TYR A 8 1.83 5.69 -0.51
N ALA A 9 1.99 5.23 -1.75
CA ALA A 9 3.28 5.09 -2.40
C ALA A 9 3.24 5.68 -3.83
N GLY A 10 3.66 6.93 -3.98
CA GLY A 10 3.53 7.67 -5.24
C GLY A 10 2.06 7.81 -5.65
N THR A 11 1.70 7.27 -6.81
CA THR A 11 0.32 7.24 -7.33
C THR A 11 -0.49 6.03 -6.86
N ARG A 12 0.14 5.11 -6.12
CA ARG A 12 -0.46 3.84 -5.70
C ARG A 12 -1.02 3.95 -4.28
N ILE A 13 -2.15 3.29 -4.07
CA ILE A 13 -2.72 3.07 -2.73
C ILE A 13 -2.73 1.57 -2.47
N ILE A 14 -2.09 1.17 -1.38
CA ILE A 14 -1.79 -0.23 -1.07
C ILE A 14 -2.41 -0.60 0.27
N LEU A 15 -3.11 -1.73 0.32
CA LEU A 15 -3.56 -2.36 1.55
C LEU A 15 -2.50 -3.37 2.02
N SER A 16 -2.13 -3.31 3.29
CA SER A 16 -1.20 -4.29 3.90
C SER A 16 -1.71 -4.80 5.24
N ARG A 17 -1.62 -6.11 5.44
CA ARG A 17 -1.86 -6.78 6.74
C ARG A 17 -0.55 -7.07 7.49
N LYS A 18 0.59 -6.56 7.01
CA LYS A 18 1.88 -6.75 7.69
C LYS A 18 1.87 -6.01 9.04
N PRO A 19 2.42 -6.64 10.10
CA PRO A 19 2.50 -6.01 11.42
C PRO A 19 3.74 -5.09 11.49
N TYR A 20 3.67 -3.92 10.85
CA TYR A 20 4.77 -2.96 10.91
C TYR A 20 4.92 -2.38 12.32
N LEU A 21 6.15 -2.38 12.84
CA LEU A 21 6.49 -1.78 14.13
C LEU A 21 6.68 -0.27 14.04
N SER A 22 7.05 0.23 12.85
CA SER A 22 7.23 1.65 12.60
C SER A 22 6.99 2.00 11.13
N TRP A 23 6.67 3.27 10.87
CA TRP A 23 6.55 3.78 9.50
C TRP A 23 7.85 3.62 8.69
N ARG A 24 9.01 3.50 9.35
CA ARG A 24 10.30 3.29 8.68
C ARG A 24 10.38 1.94 7.97
N GLU A 25 9.82 0.89 8.56
CA GLU A 25 9.75 -0.44 7.92
C GLU A 25 8.90 -0.40 6.64
N ILE A 26 7.83 0.41 6.65
CA ILE A 26 7.00 0.65 5.47
C ILE A 26 7.81 1.40 4.39
N GLN A 27 8.57 2.44 4.79
CA GLN A 27 9.41 3.19 3.86
C GLN A 27 10.53 2.34 3.24
N GLU A 28 11.10 1.39 3.98
CA GLU A 28 12.10 0.47 3.46
C GLU A 28 11.51 -0.51 2.43
N GLU A 29 10.22 -0.86 2.56
CA GLU A 29 9.53 -1.75 1.64
C GLU A 29 8.97 -1.05 0.39
N PHE A 30 8.51 0.20 0.52
CA PHE A 30 7.92 0.98 -0.58
C PHE A 30 8.72 2.25 -0.83
N CYS A 31 9.53 2.29 -1.91
CA CYS A 31 10.40 3.44 -2.18
C CYS A 31 9.69 4.77 -2.34
N ASP A 32 8.49 4.77 -2.90
CA ASP A 32 7.70 6.00 -3.08
C ASP A 32 6.81 6.31 -1.87
N TYR A 33 7.12 5.71 -0.71
CA TYR A 33 6.35 5.86 0.51
C TYR A 33 6.16 7.34 0.86
N THR A 34 4.90 7.74 0.94
CA THR A 34 4.48 9.09 1.28
C THR A 34 3.89 9.13 2.69
N ALA A 35 2.98 8.21 2.99
CA ALA A 35 2.30 8.12 4.27
C ALA A 35 1.65 6.74 4.45
N SER A 36 1.32 6.40 5.70
CA SER A 36 0.47 5.26 6.03
C SER A 36 -0.60 5.66 7.03
N LEU A 37 -1.77 5.07 6.90
CA LEU A 37 -2.87 5.14 7.86
C LEU A 37 -3.06 3.77 8.51
N GLY A 38 -3.59 3.77 9.72
CA GLY A 38 -3.85 2.56 10.48
C GLY A 38 -2.67 2.08 11.34
N PRO A 39 -2.76 0.85 11.87
CA PRO A 39 -3.66 -0.21 11.44
C PRO A 39 -5.13 0.03 11.82
N TRP A 40 -6.06 -0.25 10.92
CA TRP A 40 -7.52 -0.11 11.14
C TRP A 40 -8.28 -1.41 10.87
N SER A 41 -9.50 -1.50 11.35
CA SER A 41 -10.39 -2.63 11.05
C SER A 41 -10.88 -2.62 9.60
N GLU A 42 -11.37 -3.76 9.13
CA GLU A 42 -12.00 -3.90 7.81
C GLU A 42 -13.11 -2.86 7.56
N VAL A 43 -13.94 -2.62 8.58
CA VAL A 43 -15.06 -1.67 8.50
C VAL A 43 -14.55 -0.25 8.33
N GLU A 44 -13.62 0.19 9.19
CA GLU A 44 -13.04 1.53 9.12
C GLU A 44 -12.31 1.78 7.78
N VAL A 45 -11.56 0.80 7.29
CA VAL A 45 -10.90 0.89 5.97
C VAL A 45 -11.93 0.99 4.86
N THR A 46 -12.99 0.19 4.91
CA THR A 46 -14.04 0.20 3.88
C THR A 46 -14.79 1.54 3.86
N GLU A 47 -15.16 2.08 5.02
CA GLU A 47 -15.84 3.36 5.15
C GLU A 47 -14.96 4.50 4.62
N PHE A 48 -13.71 4.60 5.11
CA PHE A 48 -12.77 5.62 4.68
C PHE A 48 -12.54 5.59 3.16
N LEU A 49 -12.29 4.41 2.59
CA LEU A 49 -12.05 4.29 1.15
C LEU A 49 -13.29 4.61 0.31
N SER A 50 -14.49 4.32 0.81
CA SER A 50 -15.74 4.61 0.11
C SER A 50 -16.01 6.12 0.06
N ASP A 51 -15.68 6.84 1.14
CA ASP A 51 -15.88 8.28 1.23
C ASP A 51 -14.83 9.06 0.42
N GLU A 52 -13.56 8.68 0.53
CA GLU A 52 -12.44 9.37 -0.13
C GLU A 52 -12.29 9.00 -1.61
N TYR A 53 -12.55 7.75 -1.99
CA TYR A 53 -12.21 7.22 -3.33
C TYR A 53 -13.41 6.61 -4.07
N ARG A 54 -14.32 7.47 -4.55
CA ARG A 54 -15.49 7.07 -5.36
C ARG A 54 -15.16 6.37 -6.69
N MET A 55 -13.90 6.44 -7.14
CA MET A 55 -13.44 5.88 -8.42
C MET A 55 -12.85 4.46 -8.29
N LEU A 56 -12.86 3.86 -7.10
CA LEU A 56 -12.42 2.48 -6.92
C LEU A 56 -13.31 1.52 -7.74
N MET A 57 -12.67 0.67 -8.54
CA MET A 57 -13.35 -0.40 -9.26
C MET A 57 -12.54 -1.70 -9.18
N PRO A 58 -13.10 -2.78 -8.62
CA PRO A 58 -14.41 -2.90 -7.95
C PRO A 58 -14.60 -1.93 -6.75
N SER A 59 -15.80 -1.84 -6.17
CA SER A 59 -16.04 -0.92 -5.04
C SER A 59 -15.07 -1.18 -3.87
N ALA A 60 -14.88 -0.18 -3.00
CA ALA A 60 -14.04 -0.32 -1.81
C ALA A 60 -14.37 -1.58 -1.00
N ALA A 61 -15.65 -1.78 -0.67
CA ALA A 61 -16.13 -2.98 0.04
C ALA A 61 -15.75 -4.28 -0.68
N THR A 62 -15.88 -4.33 -2.02
CA THR A 62 -15.54 -5.52 -2.80
C THR A 62 -14.03 -5.79 -2.78
N GLN A 63 -13.21 -4.75 -2.96
CA GLN A 63 -11.76 -4.89 -2.96
C GLN A 63 -11.20 -5.27 -1.59
N VAL A 64 -11.76 -4.70 -0.52
CA VAL A 64 -11.37 -4.99 0.87
C VAL A 64 -11.81 -6.40 1.27
N SER A 65 -13.07 -6.79 1.03
CA SER A 65 -13.52 -8.17 1.31
C SER A 65 -12.70 -9.21 0.53
N ALA A 66 -12.45 -8.97 -0.76
CA ALA A 66 -11.59 -9.84 -1.55
C ALA A 66 -10.15 -9.92 -1.01
N PHE A 67 -9.63 -8.84 -0.43
CA PHE A 67 -8.32 -8.84 0.21
C PHE A 67 -8.30 -9.66 1.50
N ILE A 68 -9.33 -9.49 2.35
CA ILE A 68 -9.50 -10.23 3.60
C ILE A 68 -9.57 -11.74 3.35
N ASP A 69 -10.37 -12.14 2.36
CA ASP A 69 -10.59 -13.54 2.00
C ASP A 69 -9.38 -14.17 1.25
N SER A 70 -8.46 -13.35 0.76
CA SER A 70 -7.26 -13.83 0.08
C SER A 70 -6.15 -14.23 1.06
N ALA A 71 -5.22 -15.07 0.61
CA ALA A 71 -3.96 -15.34 1.31
C ALA A 71 -2.92 -14.22 1.12
N ALA A 72 -3.20 -13.20 0.31
CA ALA A 72 -2.26 -12.12 0.03
C ALA A 72 -2.10 -11.22 1.26
N VAL A 73 -0.86 -10.85 1.59
CA VAL A 73 -0.58 -9.95 2.73
C VAL A 73 -0.60 -8.49 2.28
N ILE A 74 -0.44 -8.25 0.98
CA ILE A 74 -0.41 -6.93 0.35
C ILE A 74 -1.29 -6.95 -0.91
N LYS A 75 -2.03 -5.88 -1.15
CA LYS A 75 -2.85 -5.68 -2.35
C LYS A 75 -2.88 -4.20 -2.74
N GLU A 76 -2.59 -3.89 -4.00
CA GLU A 76 -2.81 -2.55 -4.55
C GLU A 76 -4.29 -2.34 -4.92
N LEU A 77 -4.82 -1.15 -4.64
CA LEU A 77 -6.18 -0.78 -5.00
C LEU A 77 -6.30 -0.46 -6.49
N SER A 78 -7.39 -0.90 -7.09
CA SER A 78 -7.71 -0.67 -8.50
C SER A 78 -8.75 0.44 -8.65
N PHE A 79 -8.55 1.28 -9.66
CA PHE A 79 -9.44 2.38 -10.00
C PHE A 79 -10.03 2.17 -11.40
N VAL A 80 -11.06 2.93 -11.76
CA VAL A 80 -11.51 3.01 -13.16
C VAL A 80 -10.35 3.44 -14.05
N ASP A 81 -9.99 2.58 -14.99
CA ASP A 81 -8.83 2.81 -15.84
C ASP A 81 -9.01 4.10 -16.65
N LYS A 82 -8.09 5.04 -16.45
CA LYS A 82 -7.78 6.09 -17.40
C LYS A 82 -6.32 5.92 -17.78
N SER A 83 -6.00 4.83 -18.47
CA SER A 83 -4.80 4.62 -19.28
C SER A 83 -3.57 5.42 -18.84
N GLY A 84 -2.75 4.84 -17.95
CA GLY A 84 -1.54 5.49 -17.45
C GLY A 84 -0.64 4.48 -16.74
N GLN A 85 -0.03 3.61 -17.53
CA GLN A 85 0.89 2.57 -17.10
C GLN A 85 2.20 3.18 -16.64
N GLU A 86 2.55 3.09 -15.35
CA GLU A 86 3.93 3.26 -14.89
C GLU A 86 4.33 2.04 -14.06
N GLY A 87 5.37 1.37 -14.54
CA GLY A 87 5.84 0.07 -14.06
C GLY A 87 6.50 0.13 -12.68
N PRO A 88 6.97 -1.01 -12.17
CA PRO A 88 7.59 -1.08 -10.84
C PRO A 88 8.85 -0.22 -10.81
N LEU A 89 8.85 0.81 -9.97
CA LEU A 89 10.06 1.52 -9.58
C LEU A 89 10.84 0.60 -8.66
N ASP A 90 11.93 0.03 -9.19
CA ASP A 90 12.84 -0.83 -8.45
C ASP A 90 13.41 -0.03 -7.27
N CYS A 91 13.32 -0.60 -6.07
CA CYS A 91 13.85 0.02 -4.89
C CYS A 91 15.37 0.00 -5.00
N GLY A 92 15.95 1.09 -5.49
CA GLY A 92 17.39 1.25 -5.65
C GLY A 92 18.09 1.05 -4.31
N HIS A 93 18.47 -0.20 -4.02
CA HIS A 93 19.47 -0.55 -3.04
C HIS A 93 20.78 0.05 -3.52
N SER A 94 20.96 1.35 -3.29
CA SER A 94 22.29 1.93 -3.20
C SER A 94 22.92 1.39 -1.93
N VAL A 95 23.42 0.15 -1.99
CA VAL A 95 24.50 -0.26 -1.11
C VAL A 95 25.66 0.65 -1.49
N SER A 96 25.82 1.74 -0.73
CA SER A 96 26.99 2.58 -0.80
C SER A 96 28.20 1.73 -0.38
N VAL A 97 28.81 1.06 -1.34
CA VAL A 97 30.13 0.47 -1.19
C VAL A 97 31.09 1.63 -0.97
N VAL A 98 31.36 1.92 0.29
CA VAL A 98 32.40 2.85 0.72
C VAL A 98 33.73 2.33 0.14
N PRO A 99 34.46 3.11 -0.69
CA PRO A 99 35.78 2.68 -1.10
C PRO A 99 36.73 2.69 0.11
N PRO A 100 37.70 1.77 0.20
CA PRO A 100 38.64 1.74 1.31
C PRO A 100 39.48 3.01 1.29
N VAL A 101 39.60 3.64 2.47
CA VAL A 101 40.53 4.74 2.69
C VAL A 101 41.95 4.25 2.41
N THR A 102 42.71 4.99 1.60
CA THR A 102 44.17 4.87 1.50
C THR A 102 44.75 6.26 1.51
#